data_AF-A0A7W4CQ55-F1
#
_entry.id   AF-A0A7W4CQ55-F1
#
_cell.length_a   1.000
_cell.length_b   1.000
_cell.length_c   1.000
_cell.angle_alpha   90.00
_cell.angle_beta   90.00
_cell.angle_gamma   90.00
#
_symmetry.space_group_name_H-M   'P 1'
#
loop_
_entity.id
_entity.type
_entity.pdbx_description
1 polymer ?
#
loop_
_entity_poly.entity_id
_entity_poly.type
_entity_poly.pdbx_seq_one_letter_code
_entity_poly.pdbx_strand_id
1 'polypeptide(L)'
;MSQPPQGHGQPQMPAPLPSGEPTRALPRVVPGPRPRPVSPQPVVPASGSAVPVPPEPISPVAQRDTDPRRPRFVTYDLPLSTTDSLPGREIAASLGIVIGIATRPRDLAHNPEMAFINTSARQDAIGALVQQAQEAGADAVVGVHFDGGKISDTVSELAAYGTAVRLRQE
;
A
#
# COMPACT_ATOMS: atom_id res chain seq x y z
N MET A 1 -37.13 -36.74 46.58
CA MET A 1 -38.04 -35.75 45.97
C MET A 1 -37.45 -35.47 44.59
N SER A 2 -37.83 -36.15 43.49
CA SER A 2 -39.17 -36.32 42.88
C SER A 2 -39.80 -34.94 42.68
N GLN A 3 -40.04 -34.36 41.50
CA GLN A 3 -40.32 -34.84 40.14
C GLN A 3 -39.93 -33.77 39.08
N PRO A 4 -39.97 -34.11 37.77
CA PRO A 4 -39.83 -33.22 36.61
C PRO A 4 -41.23 -32.78 36.06
N PRO A 5 -41.44 -32.63 34.74
CA PRO A 5 -41.47 -31.39 33.94
C PRO A 5 -42.88 -31.05 33.41
N GLN A 6 -43.17 -29.82 32.94
CA GLN A 6 -44.28 -29.60 31.99
C GLN A 6 -43.98 -28.46 31.02
N GLY A 7 -43.75 -28.81 29.75
CA GLY A 7 -43.87 -27.88 28.63
C GLY A 7 -45.30 -27.89 28.12
N HIS A 8 -45.86 -26.74 27.74
CA HIS A 8 -47.07 -26.64 26.93
C HIS A 8 -46.82 -25.57 25.87
N GLY A 9 -46.56 -26.01 24.64
CA GLY A 9 -46.69 -25.16 23.47
C GLY A 9 -48.17 -24.88 23.24
N GLN A 10 -48.50 -23.62 22.99
CA GLN A 10 -49.76 -23.26 22.39
C GLN A 10 -49.51 -22.69 20.98
N PRO A 11 -50.24 -23.18 19.95
CA PRO A 11 -50.18 -22.60 18.61
C PRO A 11 -50.93 -21.26 18.61
N GLN A 12 -50.22 -20.16 18.34
CA GLN A 12 -50.87 -18.87 18.07
C GLN A 12 -51.55 -18.93 16.70
N MET A 13 -52.88 -18.79 16.71
CA MET A 13 -53.70 -18.57 15.52
C MET A 13 -53.40 -17.20 14.89
N PRO A 14 -53.48 -17.05 13.56
CA PRO A 14 -53.26 -15.77 12.90
C PRO A 14 -54.42 -14.79 13.15
N ALA A 15 -54.07 -13.52 13.38
CA ALA A 15 -55.02 -12.43 13.56
C ALA A 15 -55.84 -12.14 12.28
N PRO A 16 -57.09 -11.65 12.40
CA PRO A 16 -57.94 -11.34 11.24
C PRO A 16 -57.46 -10.08 10.50
N LEU A 17 -57.59 -10.09 9.17
CA LEU A 17 -57.30 -8.94 8.30
C LEU A 17 -58.33 -7.82 8.53
N PRO A 18 -57.91 -6.56 8.71
CA PRO A 18 -58.84 -5.44 8.71
C PRO A 18 -59.32 -5.12 7.29
N SER A 19 -60.64 -5.12 7.13
CA SER A 19 -61.34 -4.66 5.94
C SER A 19 -61.45 -3.13 5.90
N GLY A 20 -61.23 -2.54 4.72
CA GLY A 20 -61.73 -1.21 4.36
C GLY A 20 -60.67 -0.12 4.18
N GLU A 21 -60.14 0.05 2.97
CA GLU A 21 -59.49 1.30 2.56
C GLU A 21 -60.55 2.32 2.12
N PRO A 22 -60.50 3.59 2.59
CA PRO A 22 -61.28 4.67 1.99
C PRO A 22 -60.65 5.07 0.64
N THR A 23 -61.46 5.05 -0.41
CA THR A 23 -61.10 5.52 -1.76
C THR A 23 -60.52 6.93 -1.72
N ARG A 24 -59.19 7.05 -1.91
CA ARG A 24 -58.52 8.33 -2.12
C ARG A 24 -58.74 8.77 -3.58
N ALA A 25 -59.47 9.86 -3.76
CA ALA A 25 -59.70 10.47 -5.07
C ALA A 25 -58.37 10.81 -5.77
N LEU A 26 -58.26 10.50 -7.06
CA LEU A 26 -57.10 10.81 -7.90
C LEU A 26 -56.95 12.32 -8.08
N PRO A 27 -55.72 12.88 -8.03
CA PRO A 27 -55.50 14.30 -8.26
C PRO A 27 -55.75 14.66 -9.73
N ARG A 28 -56.51 15.74 -9.94
CA ARG A 28 -56.82 16.31 -11.25
C ARG A 28 -55.55 16.90 -11.87
N VAL A 29 -55.08 16.32 -12.97
CA VAL A 29 -53.92 16.81 -13.75
C VAL A 29 -54.29 18.13 -14.43
N VAL A 30 -53.56 19.20 -14.09
CA VAL A 30 -53.65 20.50 -14.79
C VAL A 30 -52.61 20.50 -15.92
N PRO A 31 -52.97 20.83 -17.17
CA PRO A 31 -51.99 20.90 -18.25
C PRO A 31 -50.98 22.02 -18.00
N GLY A 32 -49.69 21.69 -17.98
CA GLY A 32 -48.60 22.66 -17.89
C GLY A 32 -48.47 23.54 -19.15
N PRO A 33 -47.78 24.70 -19.06
CA PRO A 33 -47.60 25.59 -20.18
C PRO A 33 -46.77 24.94 -21.30
N ARG A 34 -47.14 25.23 -22.56
CA ARG A 34 -46.49 24.67 -23.75
C ARG A 34 -45.00 25.07 -23.80
N PRO A 35 -44.09 24.16 -24.16
CA PRO A 35 -42.68 24.50 -24.34
C PRO A 35 -42.50 25.50 -25.47
N ARG A 36 -41.61 26.48 -25.28
CA ARG A 36 -41.25 27.46 -26.31
C ARG A 36 -40.50 26.76 -27.45
N PRO A 37 -40.64 27.22 -28.70
CA PRO A 37 -39.83 26.70 -29.80
C PRO A 37 -38.35 26.98 -29.51
N VAL A 38 -37.56 25.92 -29.44
CA VAL A 38 -36.10 26.00 -29.39
C VAL A 38 -35.60 26.36 -30.78
N SER A 39 -34.95 27.51 -30.92
CA SER A 39 -34.21 27.87 -32.13
C SER A 39 -33.15 26.79 -32.39
N PRO A 40 -32.96 26.35 -33.65
CA PRO A 40 -31.91 25.38 -33.95
C PRO A 40 -30.55 25.99 -33.60
N GLN A 41 -29.87 25.40 -32.63
CA GLN A 41 -28.47 25.75 -32.37
C GLN A 41 -27.64 25.29 -33.58
N PRO A 42 -26.64 26.08 -34.02
CA PRO A 42 -25.71 25.64 -35.04
C PRO A 42 -25.04 24.36 -34.57
N VAL A 43 -25.14 23.30 -35.37
CA VAL A 43 -24.38 22.07 -35.13
C VAL A 43 -22.93 22.42 -35.40
N VAL A 44 -22.16 22.68 -34.35
CA VAL A 44 -20.71 22.73 -34.46
C VAL A 44 -20.26 21.35 -34.95
N PRO A 45 -19.49 21.22 -36.04
CA PRO A 45 -18.89 19.95 -36.37
C PRO A 45 -18.03 19.55 -35.17
N ALA A 46 -18.27 18.36 -34.63
CA ALA A 46 -17.42 17.77 -33.62
C ALA A 46 -16.03 17.58 -34.26
N SER A 47 -15.17 18.56 -34.06
CA SER A 47 -13.76 18.48 -34.40
C SER A 47 -13.14 17.38 -33.55
N GLY A 48 -12.91 16.22 -34.19
CA GLY A 48 -12.04 15.16 -33.70
C GLY A 48 -12.64 14.32 -32.58
N SER A 49 -13.00 13.08 -32.91
CA SER A 49 -12.87 11.99 -31.94
C SER A 49 -11.42 11.99 -31.46
N ALA A 50 -11.15 12.54 -30.28
CA ALA A 50 -9.89 12.28 -29.61
C ALA A 50 -9.95 10.81 -29.19
N VAL A 51 -9.36 9.95 -30.02
CA VAL A 51 -9.08 8.57 -29.65
C VAL A 51 -8.28 8.63 -28.35
N PRO A 52 -8.71 8.00 -27.24
CA PRO A 52 -7.88 7.93 -26.06
C PRO A 52 -6.61 7.18 -26.47
N VAL A 53 -5.51 7.92 -26.58
CA VAL A 53 -4.21 7.34 -26.90
C VAL A 53 -3.89 6.41 -25.72
N PRO A 54 -3.76 5.09 -25.94
CA PRO A 54 -3.28 4.22 -24.87
C PRO A 54 -1.94 4.77 -24.38
N PRO A 55 -1.65 4.76 -23.06
CA PRO A 55 -0.35 5.20 -22.59
C PRO A 55 0.71 4.39 -23.35
N GLU A 56 1.60 5.09 -24.05
CA GLU A 56 2.65 4.41 -24.78
C GLU A 56 3.39 3.49 -23.80
N PRO A 57 3.70 2.23 -24.18
CA PRO A 57 4.55 1.39 -23.37
C PRO A 57 5.80 2.19 -23.05
N ILE A 58 6.09 2.39 -21.76
CA ILE A 58 7.32 3.02 -21.30
C ILE A 58 8.42 2.11 -21.85
N SER A 59 8.96 2.45 -23.01
CA SER A 59 10.15 1.80 -23.52
C SER A 59 11.19 2.03 -22.44
N PRO A 60 11.82 0.97 -21.88
CA PRO A 60 12.89 1.14 -20.91
C PRO A 60 14.08 1.71 -21.67
N VAL A 61 14.02 2.99 -22.01
CA VAL A 61 15.19 3.76 -22.38
C VAL A 61 16.00 3.80 -21.10
N ALA A 62 17.06 3.00 -21.05
CA ALA A 62 18.01 3.01 -19.95
C ALA A 62 18.41 4.47 -19.75
N GLN A 63 17.93 5.07 -18.66
CA GLN A 63 18.30 6.42 -18.27
C GLN A 63 19.83 6.42 -18.19
N ARG A 64 20.50 7.13 -19.10
CA ARG A 64 21.97 7.11 -19.14
C ARG A 64 22.45 7.60 -17.79
N ASP A 65 23.22 6.76 -17.10
CA ASP A 65 23.77 7.09 -15.81
C ASP A 65 24.76 8.24 -16.02
N THR A 66 24.28 9.46 -15.78
CA THR A 66 25.03 10.70 -16.00
C THR A 66 26.13 10.83 -14.96
N ASP A 67 27.38 10.84 -15.46
CA ASP A 67 28.66 11.04 -14.75
C ASP A 67 28.94 9.97 -13.66
N PRO A 68 30.14 9.35 -13.55
CA PRO A 68 30.48 8.50 -12.41
C PRO A 68 30.28 9.26 -11.09
N ARG A 69 29.12 9.05 -10.47
CA ARG A 69 28.79 9.65 -9.18
C ARG A 69 29.83 9.13 -8.20
N ARG A 70 30.62 10.03 -7.60
CA ARG A 70 31.46 9.68 -6.46
C ARG A 70 30.56 8.96 -5.43
N PRO A 71 30.96 7.78 -4.95
CA PRO A 71 30.13 7.06 -4.00
C PRO A 71 29.96 7.94 -2.75
N ARG A 72 28.71 8.23 -2.42
CA ARG A 72 28.35 8.84 -1.14
C ARG A 72 27.92 7.71 -0.23
N PHE A 73 28.73 7.42 0.78
CA PHE A 73 28.38 6.45 1.80
C PHE A 73 27.50 7.13 2.84
N VAL A 74 26.36 6.51 3.14
CA VAL A 74 25.54 6.88 4.31
C VAL A 74 26.18 6.18 5.50
N THR A 75 26.47 6.95 6.55
CA THR A 75 27.04 6.42 7.79
C THR A 75 25.91 6.14 8.78
N TYR A 76 26.00 4.98 9.42
CA TYR A 76 25.11 4.57 10.51
C TYR A 76 25.92 4.42 11.79
N ASP A 77 25.26 4.47 12.95
CA ASP A 77 25.90 4.34 14.27
C ASP A 77 26.55 2.97 14.52
N LEU A 78 26.26 2.00 13.65
CA LEU A 78 26.70 0.62 13.76
C LEU A 78 27.21 0.14 12.39
N PRO A 79 28.41 -0.49 12.30
CA PRO A 79 28.96 -1.01 11.06
C PRO A 79 28.05 -2.03 10.37
N LEU A 80 27.85 -1.85 9.07
CA LEU A 80 27.05 -2.73 8.22
C LEU A 80 27.90 -3.32 7.11
N SER A 81 27.72 -4.60 6.80
CA SER A 81 28.33 -5.22 5.63
C SER A 81 27.37 -6.15 4.90
N THR A 82 27.48 -6.17 3.57
CA THR A 82 26.83 -7.17 2.72
C THR A 82 27.60 -8.50 2.72
N THR A 83 28.85 -8.52 3.18
CA THR A 83 29.62 -9.75 3.42
C THR A 83 29.25 -10.35 4.77
N ASP A 84 29.52 -11.66 4.93
CA ASP A 84 29.25 -12.40 6.17
C ASP A 84 30.25 -12.10 7.30
N SER A 85 31.25 -11.27 7.04
CA SER A 85 32.30 -10.90 8.00
C SER A 85 32.71 -9.44 7.84
N LEU A 86 33.41 -8.92 8.86
CA LEU A 86 34.00 -7.59 8.85
C LEU A 86 35.53 -7.70 8.88
N PRO A 87 36.25 -7.31 7.80
CA PRO A 87 37.71 -7.36 7.79
C PRO A 87 38.33 -6.61 8.97
N GLY A 88 39.29 -7.25 9.63
CA GLY A 88 39.98 -6.69 10.81
C GLY A 88 39.17 -6.77 12.11
N ARG A 89 37.99 -7.36 12.12
CA ARG A 89 37.16 -7.57 13.34
C ARG A 89 36.76 -9.03 13.45
N GLU A 90 36.77 -9.58 14.66
CA GLU A 90 36.30 -10.95 14.93
C GLU A 90 34.87 -10.92 15.47
N ILE A 91 34.00 -11.76 14.90
CA ILE A 91 32.63 -11.96 15.38
C ILE A 91 32.66 -12.93 16.57
N ALA A 92 32.26 -12.46 17.75
CA ALA A 92 32.21 -13.25 18.98
C ALA A 92 30.93 -14.09 19.09
N ALA A 93 29.80 -13.55 18.63
CA ALA A 93 28.51 -14.23 18.65
C ALA A 93 27.53 -13.65 17.62
N SER A 94 26.67 -14.50 17.07
CA SER A 94 25.47 -14.07 16.34
C SER A 94 24.32 -13.88 17.33
N LEU A 95 23.66 -12.73 17.28
CA LEU A 95 22.54 -12.38 18.16
C LEU A 95 21.20 -12.76 17.56
N GLY A 96 21.10 -12.74 16.23
CA GLY A 96 19.89 -13.15 15.50
C GLY A 96 19.71 -12.36 14.21
N ILE A 97 18.58 -12.62 13.55
CA ILE A 97 18.18 -11.91 12.33
C ILE A 97 17.54 -10.57 12.72
N VAL A 98 17.91 -9.52 12.00
CA VAL A 98 17.30 -8.19 12.10
C VAL A 98 16.69 -7.78 10.77
N ILE A 99 15.55 -7.08 10.81
CA ILE A 99 14.73 -6.76 9.63
C ILE A 99 14.24 -5.31 9.75
N GLY A 100 14.52 -4.50 8.73
CA GLY A 100 13.96 -3.17 8.60
C GLY A 100 13.09 -3.06 7.37
N ILE A 101 11.93 -2.43 7.50
CA ILE A 101 10.91 -2.34 6.43
C ILE A 101 10.62 -0.88 6.13
N ALA A 102 10.59 -0.54 4.85
CA ALA A 102 10.09 0.73 4.35
C ALA A 102 8.98 0.50 3.31
N THR A 103 7.84 1.16 3.48
CA THR A 103 6.73 1.11 2.52
C THR A 103 6.64 2.39 1.71
N ARG A 104 6.24 2.29 0.44
CA ARG A 104 6.02 3.44 -0.45
C ARG A 104 4.76 3.29 -1.32
N PRO A 105 4.05 4.38 -1.60
CA PRO A 105 3.02 4.41 -2.64
C PRO A 105 3.58 4.09 -4.03
N ARG A 106 2.80 3.40 -4.86
CA ARG A 106 3.16 2.99 -6.23
C ARG A 106 2.80 4.02 -7.30
N ASP A 107 1.90 4.95 -7.01
CA ASP A 107 1.44 5.98 -7.95
C ASP A 107 2.57 6.88 -8.49
N LEU A 108 3.75 6.87 -7.85
CA LEU A 108 4.98 7.50 -8.35
C LEU A 108 5.67 6.77 -9.53
N ALA A 109 5.13 5.65 -10.05
CA ALA A 109 5.79 4.83 -11.08
C ALA A 109 6.19 5.54 -12.39
N HIS A 110 5.75 6.79 -12.60
CA HIS A 110 6.10 7.62 -13.76
C HIS A 110 6.96 8.84 -13.40
N ASN A 111 7.51 8.91 -12.18
CA ASN A 111 8.34 10.02 -11.75
C ASN A 111 9.80 9.83 -12.24
N PRO A 112 10.41 10.80 -12.96
CA PRO A 112 11.82 10.73 -13.33
C PRO A 112 12.78 10.60 -12.13
N GLU A 113 12.36 10.95 -10.92
CA GLU A 113 13.11 10.81 -9.66
C GLU A 113 12.95 9.43 -8.99
N MET A 114 12.31 8.46 -9.63
CA MET A 114 12.04 7.14 -9.03
C MET A 114 13.29 6.43 -8.50
N ALA A 115 14.44 6.59 -9.17
CA ALA A 115 15.70 6.03 -8.70
C ALA A 115 16.15 6.63 -7.36
N PHE A 116 15.97 7.94 -7.18
CA PHE A 116 16.28 8.64 -5.94
C PHE A 116 15.31 8.21 -4.83
N ILE A 117 14.01 8.18 -5.12
CA ILE A 117 12.97 7.76 -4.16
C ILE A 117 13.22 6.33 -3.68
N ASN A 118 13.55 5.42 -4.58
CA ASN A 118 13.83 4.03 -4.22
C ASN A 118 15.12 3.89 -3.40
N THR A 119 16.15 4.67 -3.73
CA THR A 119 17.39 4.72 -2.96
C THR A 119 17.14 5.24 -1.54
N SER A 120 16.34 6.30 -1.39
CA SER A 120 15.93 6.82 -0.08
C SER A 120 15.14 5.78 0.72
N ALA A 121 14.18 5.07 0.09
CA ALA A 121 13.45 4.00 0.77
C ALA A 121 14.36 2.87 1.27
N ARG A 122 15.45 2.55 0.54
CA ARG A 122 16.48 1.62 1.03
C ARG A 122 17.21 2.13 2.25
N GLN A 123 17.52 3.41 2.31
CA GLN A 123 18.16 3.98 3.51
C GLN A 123 17.21 3.96 4.72
N ASP A 124 15.92 4.20 4.51
CA ASP A 124 14.93 4.09 5.60
C ASP A 124 14.83 2.65 6.14
N ALA A 125 14.79 1.66 5.23
CA ALA A 125 14.79 0.25 5.62
C ALA A 125 16.08 -0.13 6.38
N ILE A 126 17.24 0.36 5.95
CA ILE A 126 18.49 0.18 6.69
C ILE A 126 18.39 0.83 8.07
N GLY A 127 17.86 2.05 8.17
CA GLY A 127 17.70 2.76 9.44
C GLY A 127 16.87 1.95 10.46
N ALA A 128 15.75 1.38 10.02
CA ALA A 128 14.92 0.50 10.84
C ALA A 128 15.67 -0.79 11.25
N LEU A 129 16.45 -1.38 10.35
CA LEU A 129 17.30 -2.54 10.64
C LEU A 129 18.38 -2.21 11.68
N VAL A 130 19.01 -1.04 11.56
CA VAL A 130 20.03 -0.55 12.50
C VAL A 130 19.42 -0.35 13.88
N GLN A 131 18.24 0.28 13.96
CA GLN A 131 17.53 0.44 15.22
C GLN A 131 17.26 -0.92 15.89
N GLN A 132 16.72 -1.89 15.15
CA GLN A 132 16.48 -3.23 15.70
C GLN A 132 17.78 -3.91 16.17
N ALA A 133 18.88 -3.74 15.44
CA ALA A 133 20.18 -4.28 15.83
C ALA A 133 20.73 -3.63 17.12
N GLN A 134 20.56 -2.31 17.27
CA GLN A 134 20.93 -1.59 18.49
C GLN A 134 20.10 -2.06 19.69
N GLU A 135 18.79 -2.22 19.52
CA GLU A 135 17.89 -2.74 20.55
C GLU A 135 18.26 -4.18 20.96
N ALA A 136 18.79 -4.97 20.03
CA ALA A 136 19.32 -6.31 20.30
C ALA A 136 20.71 -6.32 20.97
N GLY A 137 21.35 -5.15 21.14
CA GLY A 137 22.68 -5.03 21.73
C GLY A 137 23.80 -5.55 20.80
N ALA A 138 23.62 -5.36 19.50
CA ALA A 138 24.61 -5.68 18.47
C ALA A 138 25.71 -4.63 18.38
N ASP A 139 26.88 -5.06 17.93
CA ASP A 139 28.00 -4.17 17.56
C ASP A 139 28.13 -4.00 16.04
N ALA A 140 27.49 -4.87 15.25
CA ALA A 140 27.49 -4.83 13.79
C ALA A 140 26.32 -5.64 13.19
N VAL A 141 26.00 -5.40 11.91
CA VAL A 141 25.17 -6.29 11.09
C VAL A 141 25.96 -6.73 9.86
N VAL A 142 25.99 -8.03 9.63
CA VAL A 142 26.64 -8.67 8.47
C VAL A 142 25.62 -9.40 7.61
N GLY A 143 25.99 -9.74 6.37
CA GLY A 143 25.10 -10.39 5.42
C GLY A 143 23.85 -9.54 5.13
N VAL A 144 24.02 -8.22 5.02
CA VAL A 144 22.92 -7.32 4.70
C VAL A 144 22.45 -7.56 3.27
N HIS A 145 21.17 -7.88 3.12
CA HIS A 145 20.49 -8.08 1.85
C HIS A 145 19.21 -7.26 1.79
N PHE A 146 18.67 -7.13 0.58
CA PHE A 146 17.41 -6.43 0.33
C PHE A 146 16.45 -7.34 -0.41
N ASP A 147 15.18 -7.27 -0.02
CA ASP A 147 14.06 -7.79 -0.80
C ASP A 147 13.04 -6.66 -1.02
N GLY A 148 12.18 -6.81 -2.02
CA GLY A 148 11.17 -5.82 -2.35
C GLY A 148 9.98 -6.47 -3.03
N GLY A 149 8.80 -5.98 -2.71
CA GLY A 149 7.56 -6.63 -3.12
C GLY A 149 6.38 -5.67 -3.20
N LYS A 150 5.26 -6.21 -3.69
CA LYS A 150 3.97 -5.53 -3.63
C LYS A 150 3.24 -6.01 -2.38
N ILE A 151 2.86 -5.08 -1.50
CA ILE A 151 1.90 -5.37 -0.43
C ILE A 151 0.48 -5.31 -1.00
N SER A 152 0.22 -4.31 -1.85
CA SER A 152 -1.04 -4.10 -2.54
C SER A 152 -0.83 -3.49 -3.93
N ASP A 153 -1.92 -3.25 -4.65
CA ASP A 153 -1.90 -2.52 -5.91
C ASP A 153 -1.31 -1.12 -5.76
N THR A 154 -1.52 -0.48 -4.61
CA THR A 154 -1.10 0.90 -4.34
C THR A 154 0.16 1.02 -3.49
N VAL A 155 0.62 -0.05 -2.83
CA VAL A 155 1.76 0.00 -1.91
C VAL A 155 2.81 -1.07 -2.27
N SER A 156 4.07 -0.65 -2.30
CA SER A 156 5.23 -1.54 -2.34
C SER A 156 6.00 -1.51 -1.03
N GLU A 157 6.58 -2.64 -0.69
CA GLU A 157 7.52 -2.81 0.40
C GLU A 157 8.94 -2.89 -0.14
N LEU A 158 9.87 -2.43 0.68
CA LEU A 158 11.26 -2.79 0.61
C LEU A 158 11.72 -3.19 2.01
N ALA A 159 12.29 -4.38 2.11
CA ALA A 159 12.89 -4.91 3.32
C ALA A 159 14.42 -4.93 3.19
N ALA A 160 15.10 -4.54 4.26
CA ALA A 160 16.51 -4.81 4.49
C ALA A 160 16.59 -5.85 5.61
N TYR A 161 17.43 -6.88 5.47
CA TYR A 161 17.62 -7.88 6.50
C TYR A 161 19.07 -8.34 6.57
N GLY A 162 19.49 -8.83 7.73
CA GLY A 162 20.84 -9.33 7.95
C GLY A 162 20.98 -10.00 9.32
N THR A 163 22.22 -10.31 9.69
CA THR A 163 22.54 -10.94 10.99
C THR A 163 23.18 -9.93 11.92
N ALA A 164 22.50 -9.63 13.03
CA ALA A 164 23.07 -8.85 14.13
C ALA A 164 24.13 -9.68 14.86
N VAL A 165 25.30 -9.08 15.10
CA VAL A 165 26.45 -9.76 15.70
C VAL A 165 27.08 -8.92 16.81
N ARG A 166 27.69 -9.62 17.76
CA ARG A 166 28.60 -9.04 18.76
C ARG A 166 30.03 -9.26 18.30
N LEU A 167 30.87 -8.23 18.39
CA LEU A 167 32.28 -8.30 18.04
C LEU A 167 33.11 -8.64 19.28
N ARG A 168 34.26 -9.29 19.09
CA ARG A 168 35.22 -9.40 20.20
C ARG A 168 35.75 -8.02 20.55
N GLN A 169 35.84 -7.77 21.85
CA GLN A 169 36.60 -6.65 22.41
C GLN A 169 38.10 -7.01 22.30
N GLU A 170 38.92 -6.03 21.92
CA GLU A 170 40.39 -6.15 21.93
C GLU A 170 40.95 -6.23 23.35
#